data_AF-A0A0G2FWL9-F1
#
_entry.id   AF-A0A0G2FWL9-F1
#
_cell.length_a   1.000
_cell.length_b   1.000
_cell.length_c   1.000
_cell.angle_alpha   90.00
_cell.angle_beta   90.00
_cell.angle_gamma   90.00
#
_symmetry.space_group_name_H-M   'P 1'
#
loop_
_entity.id
_entity.type
_entity.pdbx_description
1 polymer ?
#
loop_
_entity_poly.entity_id
_entity_poly.type
_entity_poly.pdbx_seq_one_letter_code
_entity_poly.pdbx_strand_id
1 'polypeptide(L)'
;MLQFCEQLEDSFINADNARKMCNLADWTSYFAWDLLSEITWSGAMGFTKTGSDIKKMSPIGKFSVMYLRLCHGSQSSSASNPYRLKTVDAVVDTEKSGLGPKNGHIASFLEAQKAYPDVVTNDNIVMHILTNDRFLATTTLFKVAAMLFRRYNVGLDELGQEWELRRHWMVYNDKTRVRIARYSVPV
;
A
#
# COMPACT_ATOMS: atom_id res chain seq x y z
N MET A 1 -0.49 -6.15 12.59
CA MET A 1 -1.37 -5.18 13.30
C MET A 1 -0.70 -4.58 14.54
N LEU A 2 -0.18 -5.37 15.49
CA LEU A 2 0.53 -4.85 16.66
C LEU A 2 1.72 -3.96 16.28
N GLN A 3 2.52 -4.40 15.30
CA GLN A 3 3.63 -3.64 14.75
C GLN A 3 3.22 -2.27 14.19
N PHE A 4 2.02 -2.12 13.61
CA PHE A 4 1.54 -0.83 13.11
C PHE A 4 1.26 0.14 14.26
N CYS A 5 0.62 -0.34 15.33
CA CYS A 5 0.37 0.44 16.53
C CYS A 5 1.67 0.87 17.20
N GLU A 6 2.64 -0.04 17.33
CA GLU A 6 3.98 0.27 17.87
C GLU A 6 4.66 1.38 17.07
N GLN A 7 4.67 1.27 15.73
CA GLN A 7 5.28 2.29 14.87
C GLN A 7 4.58 3.65 14.98
N LEU A 8 3.24 3.68 15.13
CA LEU A 8 2.50 4.92 15.37
C LEU A 8 2.83 5.51 16.75
N GLU A 9 2.90 4.67 17.78
CA GLU A 9 3.23 5.11 19.13
C GLU A 9 4.66 5.66 19.20
N ASP A 10 5.62 4.99 18.59
CA ASP A 10 7.01 5.44 18.55
C ASP A 10 7.19 6.71 17.72
N SER A 11 6.47 6.83 16.61
CA SER A 11 6.60 7.98 15.70
C SER A 11 5.90 9.26 16.21
N PHE A 12 4.79 9.11 16.95
CA PHE A 12 3.88 10.23 17.25
C PHE A 12 3.48 10.39 18.72
N ILE A 13 3.78 9.42 19.60
CA ILE A 13 3.36 9.46 21.02
C ILE A 13 4.56 9.42 21.97
N ASN A 14 5.46 8.46 21.82
CA ASN A 14 6.54 8.17 22.78
C ASN A 14 7.81 9.02 22.54
N ALA A 15 8.02 9.51 21.31
CA ALA A 15 9.21 10.31 20.98
C ALA A 15 9.06 11.80 21.38
N ASP A 16 10.16 12.56 21.35
CA ASP A 16 10.18 14.05 21.40
C ASP A 16 9.26 14.70 20.34
N ASN A 17 8.77 13.89 19.40
CA ASN A 17 7.78 14.20 18.36
C ASN A 17 6.32 14.06 18.83
N ALA A 18 6.00 14.03 20.13
CA ALA A 18 4.63 13.89 20.67
C ALA A 18 3.61 14.96 20.19
N ARG A 19 4.05 15.94 19.39
CA ARG A 19 3.22 16.95 18.72
C ARG A 19 3.33 16.93 17.20
N LYS A 20 4.11 16.02 16.62
CA LYS A 20 4.32 15.94 15.17
C LYS A 20 3.04 15.44 14.52
N MET A 21 2.64 16.09 13.44
CA MET A 21 1.43 15.74 12.72
C MET A 21 1.57 14.34 12.09
N CYS A 22 0.57 13.50 12.30
CA CYS A 22 0.43 12.24 11.58
C CYS A 22 -0.46 12.48 10.35
N ASN A 23 0.05 12.23 9.14
CA ASN A 23 -0.82 12.07 7.98
C ASN A 23 -1.38 10.65 7.99
N LEU A 24 -2.56 10.47 8.57
CA LEU A 24 -3.13 9.15 8.79
C LEU A 24 -3.39 8.40 7.49
N ALA A 25 -3.70 9.12 6.40
CA ALA A 25 -3.91 8.53 5.07
C ALA A 25 -2.62 7.88 4.52
N ASP A 26 -1.46 8.49 4.76
CA ASP A 26 -0.16 7.94 4.33
C ASP A 26 0.20 6.73 5.17
N TRP A 27 0.10 6.83 6.51
CA TRP A 27 0.45 5.75 7.42
C TRP A 27 -0.42 4.51 7.25
N THR A 28 -1.72 4.70 7.04
CA THR A 28 -2.62 3.58 6.73
C THR A 28 -2.31 2.98 5.35
N SER A 29 -1.91 3.80 4.36
CA SER A 29 -1.45 3.30 3.07
C SER A 29 -0.15 2.50 3.19
N TYR A 30 0.80 2.93 4.02
CA TYR A 30 2.06 2.23 4.28
C TYR A 30 1.82 0.87 4.93
N PHE A 31 0.97 0.84 5.96
CA PHE A 31 0.55 -0.42 6.59
C PHE A 31 -0.11 -1.36 5.59
N ALA A 32 -1.00 -0.84 4.76
CA ALA A 32 -1.71 -1.65 3.78
C ALA A 32 -0.77 -2.23 2.71
N TRP A 33 0.24 -1.46 2.27
CA TRP A 33 1.28 -1.96 1.36
C TRP A 33 2.14 -3.07 1.99
N ASP A 34 2.55 -2.91 3.25
CA ASP A 34 3.33 -3.94 3.94
C ASP A 34 2.51 -5.21 4.21
N LEU A 35 1.26 -5.07 4.65
CA LEU A 35 0.37 -6.20 4.87
C LEU A 35 0.17 -7.00 3.58
N LEU A 36 -0.04 -6.30 2.47
CA LEU A 36 -0.23 -6.96 1.19
C LEU A 36 1.04 -7.55 0.63
N SER A 37 2.19 -6.92 0.84
CA SER A 37 3.46 -7.52 0.41
C SER A 37 3.77 -8.81 1.17
N GLU A 38 3.42 -8.88 2.46
CA GLU A 38 3.52 -10.13 3.23
C GLU A 38 2.65 -11.24 2.66
N ILE A 39 1.45 -10.93 2.17
CA ILE A 39 0.54 -11.93 1.60
C ILE A 39 0.95 -12.29 0.17
N THR A 40 1.17 -11.28 -0.66
CA THR A 40 1.41 -11.44 -2.09
C THR A 40 2.80 -11.99 -2.35
N TRP A 41 3.82 -11.48 -1.65
CA TRP A 41 5.24 -11.76 -1.92
C TRP A 41 5.93 -12.39 -0.71
N SER A 42 5.19 -12.84 0.32
CA SER A 42 5.77 -13.48 1.51
C SER A 42 6.89 -12.67 2.18
N GLY A 43 6.83 -11.33 2.06
CA GLY A 43 7.84 -10.43 2.62
C GLY A 43 7.33 -9.01 2.78
N ALA A 44 7.59 -8.40 3.94
CA ALA A 44 7.29 -7.00 4.18
C ALA A 44 8.21 -6.09 3.35
N MET A 45 7.64 -5.15 2.61
CA MET A 45 8.41 -4.15 1.85
C MET A 45 9.06 -3.09 2.75
N GLY A 46 8.47 -2.83 3.93
CA GLY A 46 9.01 -1.97 4.97
C GLY A 46 8.51 -0.52 4.96
N PHE A 47 7.37 -0.24 4.31
CA PHE A 47 6.80 1.11 4.23
C PHE A 47 6.50 1.67 5.63
N THR A 48 5.92 0.85 6.50
CA THR A 48 5.55 1.21 7.88
C THR A 48 6.79 1.40 8.75
N LYS A 49 7.81 0.56 8.56
CA LYS A 49 9.08 0.64 9.32
C LYS A 49 9.88 1.89 8.97
N THR A 50 9.84 2.30 7.70
CA THR A 50 10.51 3.52 7.24
C THR A 50 9.66 4.77 7.42
N GLY A 51 8.34 4.61 7.61
CA GLY A 51 7.38 5.72 7.66
C GLY A 51 7.34 6.53 6.37
N SER A 52 7.69 5.93 5.22
CA SER A 52 7.90 6.63 3.95
C SER A 52 7.49 5.79 2.74
N ASP A 53 7.16 6.47 1.63
CA ASP A 53 6.86 5.83 0.36
C ASP A 53 8.14 5.24 -0.26
N ILE A 54 8.24 3.92 -0.22
CA ILE A 54 9.40 3.20 -0.73
C ILE A 54 9.41 3.28 -2.26
N LYS A 55 10.55 3.75 -2.82
CA LYS A 55 10.84 3.79 -4.26
C LYS A 55 9.73 4.47 -5.10
N LYS A 56 9.00 5.44 -4.53
CA LYS A 56 7.88 6.14 -5.19
C LYS A 56 6.78 5.19 -5.68
N MET A 57 6.60 4.06 -4.99
CA MET A 57 5.73 2.98 -5.45
C MET A 57 4.25 3.39 -5.42
N SER A 58 3.84 4.19 -4.44
CA SER A 58 2.46 4.69 -4.33
C SER A 58 2.01 5.56 -5.52
N PRO A 59 2.72 6.64 -5.92
CA PRO A 59 2.34 7.43 -7.10
C PRO A 59 2.48 6.66 -8.40
N ILE A 60 3.52 5.83 -8.57
CA ILE A 60 3.72 5.05 -9.79
C ILE A 60 2.60 4.01 -9.97
N GLY A 61 2.16 3.34 -8.90
CA GLY A 61 0.99 2.46 -8.93
C GLY A 61 -0.28 3.19 -9.36
N LYS A 62 -0.51 4.42 -8.87
CA LYS A 62 -1.65 5.26 -9.30
C LYS A 62 -1.60 5.57 -10.80
N PHE A 63 -0.46 6.01 -11.30
CA PHE A 63 -0.30 6.34 -12.72
C PHE A 63 -0.38 5.10 -13.61
N SER A 64 0.09 3.94 -13.13
CA SER A 64 -0.10 2.67 -13.82
C SER A 64 -1.57 2.34 -14.03
N VAL A 65 -2.41 2.40 -12.99
CA VAL A 65 -3.85 2.12 -13.13
C VAL A 65 -4.53 3.15 -14.04
N MET A 66 -4.14 4.43 -13.97
CA MET A 66 -4.68 5.48 -14.84
C MET A 66 -4.27 5.28 -16.31
N TYR A 67 -3.01 4.91 -16.56
CA TYR A 67 -2.51 4.59 -17.90
C TYR A 67 -3.31 3.45 -18.51
N LEU A 68 -3.54 2.37 -17.75
CA LEU A 68 -4.33 1.23 -18.21
C LEU A 68 -5.77 1.61 -18.53
N ARG A 69 -6.39 2.49 -17.75
CA ARG A 69 -7.73 3.01 -18.04
C ARG A 69 -7.75 3.76 -19.37
N LEU A 70 -6.78 4.62 -19.63
CA LEU A 70 -6.72 5.42 -20.85
C LEU A 70 -6.39 4.55 -22.07
N CYS A 71 -5.59 3.51 -21.87
CA CYS A 71 -5.10 2.63 -22.93
C CYS A 71 -5.96 1.37 -23.13
N HIS A 72 -7.06 1.19 -22.39
CA HIS A 72 -7.89 -0.03 -22.38
C HIS A 72 -8.49 -0.42 -23.74
N GLY A 73 -8.40 0.44 -24.77
CA GLY A 73 -8.80 0.15 -26.16
C GLY A 73 -7.64 -0.11 -27.14
N SER A 74 -6.39 0.18 -26.75
CA SER A 74 -5.20 -0.20 -27.50
C SER A 74 -4.60 -1.45 -26.85
N GLN A 75 -4.15 -2.43 -27.63
CA GLN A 75 -3.37 -3.56 -27.11
C GLN A 75 -1.96 -3.13 -26.66
N SER A 76 -1.84 -2.01 -25.95
CA SER A 76 -0.58 -1.55 -25.37
C SER A 76 -0.18 -2.54 -24.29
N SER A 77 0.88 -3.30 -24.56
CA SER A 77 1.49 -4.20 -23.59
C SER A 77 1.86 -3.44 -22.32
N SER A 78 1.79 -4.09 -21.16
CA SER A 78 2.24 -3.44 -19.93
C SER A 78 3.76 -3.17 -19.96
N ALA A 79 4.51 -3.84 -20.83
CA ALA A 79 5.90 -3.50 -21.14
C ALA A 79 6.06 -2.07 -21.70
N SER A 80 5.06 -1.55 -22.42
CA SER A 80 5.06 -0.18 -22.97
C SER A 80 4.58 0.90 -21.99
N ASN A 81 4.09 0.50 -20.80
CA ASN A 81 3.63 1.42 -19.77
C ASN A 81 4.84 2.18 -19.19
N PRO A 82 4.94 3.52 -19.36
CA PRO A 82 6.04 4.31 -18.82
C PRO A 82 6.05 4.35 -17.28
N TYR A 83 4.94 3.96 -16.65
CA TYR A 83 4.79 3.89 -15.19
C TYR A 83 4.89 2.45 -14.65
N ARG A 84 5.41 1.50 -15.43
CA ARG A 84 5.63 0.13 -14.94
C ARG A 84 6.53 0.13 -13.70
N LEU A 85 6.07 -0.53 -12.64
CA LEU A 85 6.84 -0.66 -11.39
C LEU A 85 7.98 -1.68 -11.56
N LYS A 86 9.18 -1.20 -11.90
CA LYS A 86 10.40 -2.04 -11.99
C LYS A 86 10.70 -2.83 -10.71
N THR A 87 10.24 -2.35 -9.55
CA THR A 87 10.37 -3.08 -8.28
C THR A 87 9.57 -4.39 -8.30
N VAL A 88 8.40 -4.41 -8.94
CA VAL A 88 7.57 -5.62 -9.08
C VAL A 88 8.24 -6.58 -10.06
N ASP A 89 8.78 -6.08 -11.17
CA ASP A 89 9.55 -6.91 -12.11
C ASP A 89 10.73 -7.60 -11.39
N ALA A 90 11.50 -6.85 -10.59
CA ALA A 90 12.62 -7.40 -9.85
C ALA A 90 12.21 -8.49 -8.83
N VAL A 91 11.03 -8.35 -8.19
CA VAL A 91 10.50 -9.37 -7.27
C VAL A 91 10.10 -10.62 -8.04
N VAL A 92 9.40 -10.48 -9.16
CA VAL A 92 9.02 -11.61 -10.02
C VAL A 92 10.26 -12.35 -10.53
N ASP A 93 11.28 -11.62 -10.98
CA ASP A 93 12.55 -12.21 -11.44
C ASP A 93 13.29 -12.92 -10.30
N THR A 94 13.27 -12.35 -9.09
CA THR A 94 13.88 -12.97 -7.90
C THR A 94 13.16 -14.27 -7.51
N GLU A 95 11.83 -14.28 -7.51
CA GLU A 95 11.08 -15.52 -7.25
C GLU A 95 11.34 -16.59 -8.32
N LYS A 96 11.40 -16.21 -9.60
CA LYS A 96 11.73 -17.12 -10.69
C LYS A 96 13.11 -17.76 -10.54
N SER A 97 14.07 -17.02 -10.00
CA SER A 97 15.41 -17.55 -9.71
C SER A 97 15.45 -18.56 -8.55
N GLY A 98 14.33 -18.77 -7.84
CA GLY A 98 14.25 -19.66 -6.68
C GLY A 98 14.81 -19.05 -5.39
N LEU A 99 15.29 -17.80 -5.45
CA LEU A 99 15.76 -17.03 -4.30
C LEU A 99 14.64 -16.26 -3.59
N GLY A 100 13.45 -16.20 -4.19
CA GLY A 100 12.28 -15.59 -3.59
C GLY A 100 11.57 -16.50 -2.58
N PRO A 101 10.69 -15.93 -1.76
CA PRO A 101 9.99 -16.67 -0.72
C PRO A 101 8.96 -17.64 -1.32
N LYS A 102 8.94 -18.87 -0.79
CA LYS A 102 8.33 -20.03 -1.47
C LYS A 102 6.80 -20.14 -1.36
N ASN A 103 6.14 -19.29 -0.57
CA ASN A 103 4.74 -19.46 -0.17
C ASN A 103 3.86 -18.23 -0.46
N GLY A 104 4.32 -17.29 -1.29
CA GLY A 104 3.55 -16.10 -1.66
C GLY A 104 2.52 -16.40 -2.75
N HIS A 105 1.53 -15.52 -2.88
CA HIS A 105 0.55 -15.59 -3.98
C HIS A 105 1.21 -15.55 -5.37
N ILE A 106 2.40 -14.93 -5.51
CA ILE A 106 3.16 -14.94 -6.79
C ILE A 106 3.61 -16.36 -7.15
N ALA A 107 3.98 -17.21 -6.18
CA ALA A 107 4.39 -18.59 -6.47
C ALA A 107 3.28 -19.34 -7.23
N SER A 108 2.02 -19.17 -6.83
CA SER A 108 0.86 -19.74 -7.53
C SER A 108 0.70 -19.20 -8.95
N PHE A 109 1.00 -17.91 -9.18
CA PHE A 109 1.03 -17.35 -10.54
C PHE A 109 2.16 -17.91 -11.39
N LEU A 110 3.34 -18.14 -10.81
CA LEU A 110 4.47 -18.74 -11.51
C LEU A 110 4.20 -20.21 -11.85
N GLU A 111 3.50 -20.94 -10.99
CA GLU A 111 3.00 -22.29 -11.29
C GLU A 111 1.97 -22.26 -12.42
N ALA A 112 1.00 -21.35 -12.37
CA ALA A 112 0.01 -21.18 -13.43
C ALA A 112 0.66 -20.78 -14.77
N GLN A 113 1.71 -19.95 -14.74
CA GLN A 113 2.51 -19.60 -15.92
C GLN A 113 3.22 -20.81 -16.53
N LYS A 114 3.74 -21.73 -15.71
CA LYS A 114 4.34 -22.97 -16.22
C LYS A 114 3.29 -23.87 -16.89
N ALA A 115 2.08 -23.91 -16.37
CA ALA A 115 0.99 -24.72 -16.92
C ALA A 115 0.34 -24.10 -18.17
N TYR A 116 0.26 -22.76 -18.23
CA TYR A 116 -0.44 -22.01 -19.27
C TYR A 116 0.37 -20.79 -19.74
N PRO A 117 1.54 -20.98 -20.36
CA PRO A 117 2.46 -19.88 -20.69
C PRO A 117 1.89 -18.88 -21.69
N ASP A 118 1.02 -19.34 -22.59
CA ASP A 118 0.38 -18.49 -23.62
C ASP A 118 -0.73 -17.60 -23.04
N VAL A 119 -1.22 -17.93 -21.85
CA VAL A 119 -2.32 -17.23 -21.17
C VAL A 119 -1.80 -16.37 -20.02
N VAL A 120 -0.85 -16.88 -19.24
CA VAL A 120 -0.31 -16.22 -18.05
C VAL A 120 1.10 -15.71 -18.35
N THR A 121 1.16 -14.51 -18.93
CA THR A 121 2.44 -13.84 -19.23
C THR A 121 2.97 -13.05 -18.02
N ASN A 122 4.25 -12.67 -18.03
CA ASN A 122 4.83 -11.80 -17.00
C ASN A 122 4.06 -10.47 -16.88
N ASP A 123 3.61 -9.97 -18.03
CA ASP A 123 2.81 -8.77 -18.09
C ASP A 123 1.47 -8.95 -17.36
N ASN A 124 0.81 -10.10 -17.49
CA ASN A 124 -0.41 -10.39 -16.74
C ASN A 124 -0.16 -10.47 -15.22
N ILE A 125 0.95 -11.09 -14.80
CA ILE A 125 1.31 -11.23 -13.37
C ILE A 125 1.59 -9.84 -12.75
N VAL A 126 2.44 -9.05 -13.41
CA VAL A 126 2.78 -7.69 -12.94
C VAL A 126 1.53 -6.81 -12.92
N MET A 127 0.69 -6.91 -13.95
CA MET A 127 -0.59 -6.20 -14.01
C MET A 127 -1.52 -6.57 -12.85
N HIS A 128 -1.66 -7.86 -12.56
CA HIS A 128 -2.50 -8.33 -11.46
C HIS A 128 -2.05 -7.75 -10.11
N ILE A 129 -0.74 -7.75 -9.87
CA ILE A 129 -0.14 -7.18 -8.66
C ILE A 129 -0.43 -5.66 -8.59
N LEU A 130 -0.19 -4.94 -9.69
CA LEU A 130 -0.40 -3.49 -9.77
C LEU A 130 -1.84 -3.07 -9.50
N THR A 131 -2.80 -3.81 -10.05
CA THR A 131 -4.22 -3.48 -9.90
C THR A 131 -4.72 -3.96 -8.54
N ASN A 132 -4.57 -5.24 -8.22
CA ASN A 132 -5.27 -5.84 -7.09
C ASN A 132 -4.67 -5.44 -5.76
N ASP A 133 -3.34 -5.39 -5.63
CA ASP A 133 -2.73 -4.97 -4.36
C ASP A 133 -3.07 -3.50 -4.07
N ARG A 134 -3.18 -2.65 -5.09
CA ARG A 134 -3.62 -1.26 -4.87
C ARG A 134 -5.07 -1.17 -4.39
N PHE A 135 -5.98 -1.97 -4.96
CA PHE A 135 -7.37 -2.00 -4.52
C PHE A 135 -7.50 -2.55 -3.10
N LEU A 136 -6.80 -3.66 -2.83
CA LEU A 136 -6.79 -4.27 -1.52
C LEU A 136 -6.18 -3.31 -0.48
N ALA A 137 -5.18 -2.51 -0.85
CA ALA A 137 -4.56 -1.57 0.08
C ALA A 137 -5.57 -0.51 0.52
N THR A 138 -6.35 -0.01 -0.45
CA THR A 138 -7.37 1.00 -0.21
C THR A 138 -8.54 0.45 0.62
N THR A 139 -8.96 -0.80 0.39
CA THR A 139 -10.00 -1.43 1.22
C THR A 139 -9.54 -1.73 2.66
N THR A 140 -8.26 -2.06 2.83
CA THR A 140 -7.65 -2.32 4.13
C THR A 140 -7.68 -1.08 5.01
N LEU A 141 -7.54 0.12 4.43
CA LEU A 141 -7.66 1.40 5.13
C LEU A 141 -8.99 1.52 5.90
N PHE A 142 -10.11 1.14 5.30
CA PHE A 142 -11.43 1.18 5.96
C PHE A 142 -11.53 0.20 7.15
N LYS A 143 -10.85 -0.94 7.07
CA LYS A 143 -10.84 -1.94 8.16
C LYS A 143 -9.97 -1.50 9.33
N VAL A 144 -8.89 -0.78 9.07
CA VAL A 144 -7.94 -0.30 10.09
C VAL A 144 -8.45 0.95 10.78
N ALA A 145 -9.26 1.76 10.10
CA ALA A 145 -9.84 2.99 10.65
C ALA A 145 -10.60 2.75 11.97
N ALA A 146 -11.48 1.75 12.01
CA ALA A 146 -12.25 1.43 13.23
C ALA A 146 -11.34 1.03 14.41
N MET A 147 -10.25 0.29 14.13
CA MET A 147 -9.27 -0.09 15.14
C MET A 147 -8.53 1.13 15.69
N LEU A 148 -8.14 2.07 14.82
CA LEU A 148 -7.45 3.29 15.22
C LEU A 148 -8.30 4.14 16.16
N PHE A 149 -9.57 4.37 15.80
CA PHE A 149 -10.49 5.12 16.66
C PHE A 149 -10.79 4.40 17.98
N ARG A 150 -10.78 3.06 18.00
CA ARG A 150 -10.94 2.29 19.24
C ARG A 150 -9.74 2.43 20.18
N ARG A 151 -8.52 2.52 19.64
CA ARG A 151 -7.28 2.45 20.43
C ARG A 151 -6.72 3.83 20.80
N TYR A 152 -6.94 4.83 19.96
CA TYR A 152 -6.36 6.16 20.12
C TYR A 152 -7.44 7.23 20.16
N ASN A 153 -7.16 8.28 20.92
CA ASN A 153 -7.85 9.54 20.80
C ASN A 153 -7.27 10.28 19.58
N VAL A 154 -8.06 10.39 18.51
CA VAL A 154 -7.67 11.01 17.25
C VAL A 154 -8.33 12.39 17.16
N GLY A 155 -7.53 13.43 17.35
CA GLY A 155 -7.97 14.82 17.25
C GLY A 155 -7.68 15.42 15.87
N LEU A 156 -8.62 16.21 15.35
CA LEU A 156 -8.37 17.12 14.24
C LEU A 156 -7.54 18.31 14.74
N ASP A 157 -6.54 18.72 13.97
CA ASP A 157 -5.60 19.75 14.38
C ASP A 157 -6.11 21.17 14.08
N GLU A 158 -6.54 21.39 12.83
CA GLU A 158 -7.13 22.65 12.37
C GLU A 158 -8.61 22.44 12.07
N LEU A 159 -9.49 23.05 12.86
CA LEU A 159 -10.95 22.98 12.67
C LEU A 159 -11.43 23.53 11.31
N GLY A 160 -10.58 24.29 10.60
CA GLY A 160 -10.87 24.86 9.28
C GLY A 160 -10.21 24.12 8.10
N GLN A 161 -9.39 23.10 8.35
CA GLN A 161 -8.72 22.37 7.27
C GLN A 161 -9.50 21.12 6.90
N GLU A 162 -10.24 21.21 5.79
CA GLU A 162 -10.91 20.05 5.21
C GLU A 162 -9.92 19.06 4.60
N TRP A 163 -10.27 17.78 4.66
CA TRP A 163 -9.54 16.73 3.95
C TRP A 163 -9.75 16.89 2.45
N GLU A 164 -8.69 16.65 1.68
CA GLU A 164 -8.81 16.69 0.22
C GLU A 164 -9.38 15.36 -0.27
N LEU A 165 -10.59 15.41 -0.81
CA LEU A 165 -11.22 14.23 -1.38
C LEU A 165 -10.67 14.01 -2.79
N ARG A 166 -9.83 12.98 -2.98
CA ARG A 166 -9.33 12.64 -4.31
C ARG A 166 -10.30 11.70 -5.01
N ARG A 167 -10.77 12.15 -6.17
CA ARG A 167 -11.68 11.40 -7.04
C ARG A 167 -10.88 10.66 -8.11
N HIS A 168 -10.89 9.32 -8.05
CA HIS A 168 -10.36 8.44 -9.10
C HIS A 168 -11.30 7.24 -9.30
N TRP A 169 -10.80 6.01 -9.46
CA TRP A 169 -11.63 4.79 -9.44
C TRP A 169 -12.23 4.46 -8.06
N MET A 170 -11.59 4.92 -6.98
CA MET A 170 -12.14 4.95 -5.62
C MET A 170 -11.93 6.34 -5.05
N VAL A 171 -12.83 6.76 -4.16
CA VAL A 171 -12.70 7.98 -3.37
C VAL A 171 -11.83 7.66 -2.16
N TYR A 172 -10.77 8.43 -1.94
CA TYR A 172 -9.99 8.35 -0.72
C TYR A 172 -9.65 9.75 -0.20
N ASN A 173 -9.50 9.86 1.12
CA ASN A 173 -9.09 11.08 1.78
C ASN A 173 -7.58 11.24 1.65
N ASP A 174 -7.15 12.45 1.28
CA ASP A 174 -5.75 12.86 1.22
C ASP A 174 -5.52 13.99 2.25
N LYS A 175 -4.27 14.12 2.70
CA LYS A 175 -3.85 15.09 3.71
C LYS A 175 -4.66 15.01 5.02
N THR A 176 -4.96 13.80 5.49
CA THR A 176 -5.64 13.56 6.76
C THR A 176 -4.69 13.80 7.92
N ARG A 177 -4.43 15.08 8.23
CA ARG A 177 -3.53 15.51 9.30
C ARG A 177 -4.27 15.43 10.64
N VAL A 178 -3.78 14.56 11.51
CA VAL A 178 -4.38 14.31 12.82
C VAL A 178 -3.30 14.31 13.90
N ARG A 179 -3.74 14.59 15.13
CA ARG A 179 -2.98 14.31 16.34
C ARG A 179 -3.49 13.00 16.94
N ILE A 180 -2.57 12.11 17.26
CA ILE A 180 -2.88 10.81 17.85
C ILE A 180 -2.37 10.84 19.29
N ALA A 181 -3.25 10.52 20.24
CA ALA A 181 -2.91 10.38 21.65
C ALA A 181 -3.50 9.09 22.22
N ARG A 182 -2.93 8.60 23.34
CA ARG A 182 -3.61 7.57 24.14
C ARG A 182 -4.87 8.16 24.75
N TYR A 183 -5.90 7.34 24.92
CA TYR A 183 -7.04 7.73 25.75
C TYR A 183 -6.52 8.07 27.15
N SER A 184 -6.80 9.28 27.62
CA SER A 184 -6.62 9.62 29.02
C SER A 184 -7.61 8.76 29.80
N VAL A 185 -7.11 7.82 30.59
CA VAL A 185 -7.93 7.16 31.60
C VAL A 185 -8.44 8.29 32.52
N PRO A 186 -9.76 8.46 32.69
CA PRO A 186 -10.25 9.36 33.72
C PRO A 186 -9.75 8.82 35.05
N VAL A 187 -8.95 9.62 35.75
CA VAL A 187 -8.62 9.36 37.16
C VAL A 187 -9.88 9.52 38.00
#